data_AF-A0A962TWJ2-F1
#
_entry.id   AF-A0A962TWJ2-F1
#
_cell.length_a   1.000
_cell.length_b   1.000
_cell.length_c   1.000
_cell.angle_alpha   90.00
_cell.angle_beta   90.00
_cell.angle_gamma   90.00
#
_symmetry.space_group_name_H-M   'P 1'
#
loop_
_entity.id
_entity.type
_entity.pdbx_description
1 polymer ?
#
loop_
_entity_poly.entity_id
_entity_poly.type
_entity_poly.pdbx_seq_one_letter_code
_entity_poly.pdbx_strand_id
1 'polypeptide(L)'
;MHRVFIYGTLKRGQRNHAFLKSARFIGEARTAAAVYSMRCAVDTAAGYPYPAVMDGGAGFISGDVYDGVDDALLARLDDLEELGTEYRRDMVDLSDGTQAWIYLWIGPDEVLRDVRPEIRYDNEHKTYIWC
;
A
#
# COMPACT_ATOMS: atom_id res chain seq x y z
N MET A 1 16.06 11.68 0.90
CA MET A 1 15.73 10.44 0.19
C MET A 1 15.03 9.52 1.15
N HIS A 2 13.99 8.87 0.67
CA HIS A 2 13.00 8.17 1.48
C HIS A 2 12.91 6.70 1.08
N ARG A 3 12.37 5.90 2.00
CA ARG A 3 11.87 4.56 1.73
C ARG A 3 10.37 4.57 1.67
N VAL A 4 9.80 3.80 0.75
CA VAL A 4 8.36 3.62 0.61
C VAL A 4 8.03 2.13 0.66
N PHE A 5 6.98 1.80 1.40
CA PHE A 5 6.41 0.46 1.52
C PHE A 5 5.12 0.40 0.72
N ILE A 6 5.13 -0.44 -0.30
CA ILE A 6 4.12 -0.48 -1.35
C ILE A 6 3.40 -1.82 -1.31
N TYR A 7 2.10 -1.79 -1.07
CA TYR A 7 1.30 -3.00 -0.87
C TYR A 7 0.26 -3.25 -1.97
N GLY A 8 0.23 -2.42 -3.02
CA GLY A 8 -0.85 -2.41 -4.02
C GLY A 8 -0.43 -2.25 -5.48
N THR A 9 -1.13 -1.39 -6.21
CA THR A 9 -1.00 -1.23 -7.68
C THR A 9 0.37 -0.71 -8.14
N LEU A 10 1.19 -0.22 -7.22
CA LEU A 10 2.58 0.20 -7.42
C LEU A 10 3.59 -0.95 -7.25
N LYS A 11 3.18 -2.13 -6.74
CA LYS A 11 4.05 -3.32 -6.57
C LYS A 11 4.65 -3.78 -7.90
N ARG A 12 5.74 -4.54 -7.85
CA ARG A 12 6.34 -5.15 -9.06
C ARG A 12 5.30 -5.97 -9.82
N GLY A 13 5.24 -5.77 -11.13
CA GLY A 13 4.27 -6.45 -12.01
C GLY A 13 2.87 -5.84 -12.03
N GLN A 14 2.61 -4.79 -11.25
CA GLN A 14 1.34 -4.07 -11.24
C GLN A 14 1.38 -2.83 -12.14
N ARG A 15 0.20 -2.35 -12.54
CA ARG A 15 0.00 -1.30 -13.56
C ARG A 15 0.72 0.02 -13.29
N ASN A 16 0.88 0.41 -12.02
CA ASN A 16 1.51 1.69 -11.66
C ASN A 16 3.01 1.54 -11.38
N HIS A 17 3.60 0.35 -11.49
CA HIS A 17 5.02 0.12 -11.18
C HIS A 17 5.99 1.06 -11.90
N ALA A 18 5.64 1.53 -13.11
CA ALA A 18 6.45 2.47 -13.88
C ALA A 18 6.78 3.79 -13.15
N PHE A 19 5.99 4.18 -12.15
CA PHE A 19 6.27 5.36 -11.33
C PHE A 19 7.53 5.16 -10.47
N LEU A 20 7.82 3.94 -10.03
CA LEU A 20 8.96 3.62 -9.17
C LEU A 20 10.23 3.22 -9.94
N LYS A 21 10.27 3.43 -11.26
CA LYS A 21 11.39 3.00 -12.13
C LYS A 21 12.77 3.55 -11.73
N SER A 22 12.80 4.69 -11.05
CA SER A 22 14.03 5.33 -10.57
C SER A 22 14.38 4.97 -9.12
N ALA A 23 13.47 4.30 -8.41
CA ALA A 23 13.69 3.82 -7.05
C ALA A 23 14.30 2.41 -7.07
N ARG A 24 15.13 2.11 -6.07
CA ARG A 24 15.76 0.80 -5.92
C ARG A 24 14.85 -0.13 -5.14
N PHE A 25 14.44 -1.24 -5.73
CA PHE A 25 13.78 -2.32 -5.01
C PHE A 25 14.75 -2.95 -3.98
N ILE A 26 14.32 -3.02 -2.72
CA ILE A 26 15.10 -3.60 -1.63
C ILE A 26 14.68 -5.04 -1.37
N GLY A 27 13.38 -5.31 -1.35
CA GLY A 27 12.84 -6.63 -1.05
C GLY A 27 11.37 -6.58 -0.67
N GLU A 28 10.80 -7.75 -0.43
CA GLU A 28 9.46 -7.89 0.15
C GLU A 28 9.55 -7.84 1.67
N ALA A 29 8.55 -7.21 2.30
CA ALA A 29 8.45 -7.09 3.74
C ALA A 29 6.98 -7.15 4.19
N ARG A 30 6.77 -7.12 5.51
CA ARG A 30 5.45 -6.88 6.11
C ARG A 30 5.53 -5.83 7.20
N THR A 31 4.40 -5.24 7.55
CA THR A 31 4.29 -4.34 8.72
C THR A 31 4.73 -5.06 10.00
N ALA A 32 5.35 -4.34 10.93
CA ALA A 32 5.81 -4.90 12.20
C ALA A 32 4.65 -5.24 13.16
N ALA A 33 3.52 -4.54 13.02
CA ALA A 33 2.34 -4.72 13.86
C ALA A 33 1.12 -5.19 13.04
N ALA A 34 0.31 -6.04 13.68
CA ALA A 34 -0.95 -6.54 13.14
C ALA A 34 -2.11 -5.64 13.54
N VAL A 35 -2.10 -4.40 13.04
CA VAL A 35 -3.09 -3.36 13.37
C VAL A 35 -3.85 -2.87 12.15
N TYR A 36 -3.73 -3.58 11.04
CA TYR A 36 -4.24 -3.14 9.75
C TYR A 36 -5.33 -4.08 9.22
N SER A 37 -6.15 -3.54 8.33
CA SER A 37 -7.06 -4.29 7.48
C SER A 37 -6.86 -3.86 6.03
N MET A 38 -7.11 -4.76 5.07
CA MET A 38 -7.10 -4.44 3.66
C MET A 38 -8.48 -4.71 3.07
N ARG A 39 -9.04 -3.70 2.41
CA ARG A 39 -10.26 -3.78 1.60
C ARG A 39 -9.95 -3.30 0.20
N CYS A 40 -10.93 -3.38 -0.69
CA CYS A 40 -10.77 -2.98 -2.09
C CYS A 40 -11.70 -1.82 -2.43
N ALA A 41 -11.14 -0.74 -2.97
CA ALA A 41 -11.88 0.30 -3.67
C ALA A 41 -11.93 -0.02 -5.17
N VAL A 42 -12.83 0.63 -5.91
CA VAL A 42 -12.95 0.48 -7.36
C VAL A 42 -13.09 1.86 -7.96
N ASP A 43 -12.20 2.17 -8.89
CA ASP A 43 -12.31 3.39 -9.69
C ASP A 43 -13.60 3.29 -10.52
N THR A 44 -14.56 4.19 -10.27
CA THR A 44 -15.87 4.16 -10.94
C THR A 44 -15.79 4.55 -12.41
N ALA A 45 -14.74 5.27 -12.82
CA ALA A 45 -14.51 5.67 -14.20
C ALA A 45 -13.80 4.56 -15.01
N ALA A 46 -12.81 3.91 -14.42
CA ALA A 46 -11.99 2.92 -15.12
C ALA A 46 -12.34 1.46 -14.78
N GLY A 47 -13.16 1.23 -13.76
CA GLY A 47 -13.62 -0.09 -13.31
C GLY A 47 -12.53 -0.94 -12.64
N TYR A 48 -11.38 -0.35 -12.32
CA TYR A 48 -10.24 -1.12 -11.84
C TYR A 48 -10.13 -1.13 -10.31
N PRO A 49 -9.91 -2.30 -9.71
CA PRO A 49 -9.77 -2.44 -8.26
C PRO A 49 -8.41 -1.95 -7.78
N TYR A 50 -8.37 -1.38 -6.58
CA TYR A 50 -7.15 -0.97 -5.89
C TYR A 50 -7.27 -1.16 -4.37
N PRO A 51 -6.16 -1.42 -3.65
CA PRO A 51 -6.22 -1.76 -2.23
C PRO A 51 -6.33 -0.52 -1.35
N ALA A 52 -7.24 -0.59 -0.39
CA ALA A 52 -7.37 0.35 0.70
C ALA A 52 -6.90 -0.31 2.00
N VAL A 53 -5.76 0.14 2.52
CA VAL A 53 -5.26 -0.30 3.85
C VAL A 53 -5.67 0.73 4.89
N MET A 54 -6.35 0.27 5.95
CA MET A 54 -6.76 1.10 7.08
C MET A 54 -6.12 0.59 8.36
N ASP A 55 -5.92 1.49 9.32
CA ASP A 55 -5.59 1.16 10.70
C ASP A 55 -6.83 0.62 11.46
N GLY A 56 -6.64 0.17 12.71
CA GLY A 56 -7.72 -0.37 13.54
C GLY A 56 -8.13 -1.81 13.23
N GLY A 57 -7.39 -2.51 12.37
CA GLY A 57 -7.58 -3.92 12.07
C GLY A 57 -6.78 -4.85 12.99
N ALA A 58 -6.66 -6.12 12.59
CA ALA A 58 -5.95 -7.17 13.35
C ALA A 58 -4.98 -7.99 12.47
N GLY A 59 -4.62 -7.48 11.29
CA GLY A 59 -3.75 -8.15 10.34
C GLY A 59 -2.49 -7.36 10.01
N PHE A 60 -1.50 -8.08 9.50
CA PHE A 60 -0.30 -7.51 8.88
C PHE A 60 -0.56 -7.21 7.41
N ILE A 61 0.20 -6.29 6.82
CA ILE A 61 0.19 -6.03 5.37
C ILE A 61 1.51 -6.48 4.77
N SER A 62 1.44 -7.26 3.68
CA SER A 62 2.60 -7.65 2.87
C SER A 62 2.79 -6.68 1.70
N GLY A 63 4.05 -6.35 1.38
CA GLY A 63 4.37 -5.40 0.31
C GLY A 63 5.85 -5.36 -0.06
N ASP A 64 6.16 -4.49 -1.01
CA ASP A 64 7.47 -4.23 -1.58
C ASP A 64 8.10 -2.98 -0.93
N VAL A 65 9.38 -3.05 -0.59
CA VAL A 65 10.15 -1.90 -0.09
C VAL A 65 11.01 -1.32 -1.20
N TYR A 66 10.91 -0.01 -1.40
CA TYR A 66 11.77 0.74 -2.30
C TYR A 66 12.56 1.80 -1.54
N ASP A 67 13.78 2.05 -1.99
CA ASP A 67 14.70 3.03 -1.44
C ASP A 67 15.16 4.00 -2.53
N GLY A 68 15.71 5.15 -2.12
CA GLY A 68 16.15 6.19 -3.04
C GLY A 68 15.00 6.98 -3.67
N VAL A 69 13.84 7.04 -3.01
CA VAL A 69 12.73 7.91 -3.42
C VAL A 69 13.08 9.34 -3.02
N ASP A 70 13.35 10.22 -3.98
CA ASP A 70 13.58 11.63 -3.72
C ASP A 70 12.25 12.39 -3.48
N ASP A 71 12.35 13.66 -3.06
CA ASP A 71 11.17 14.46 -2.72
C ASP A 71 10.25 14.68 -3.95
N ALA A 72 10.82 14.75 -5.15
CA ALA A 72 10.07 14.95 -6.39
C ALA A 72 9.29 13.70 -6.78
N LEU A 73 9.90 12.52 -6.68
CA LEU A 73 9.21 11.25 -6.88
C LEU A 73 8.15 11.04 -5.79
N LEU A 74 8.47 11.36 -4.55
CA LEU A 74 7.54 11.22 -3.43
C LEU A 74 6.29 12.10 -3.63
N ALA A 75 6.45 13.36 -4.05
CA ALA A 75 5.34 14.24 -4.38
C ALA A 75 4.48 13.70 -5.54
N ARG A 76 5.09 13.09 -6.56
CA ARG A 76 4.34 12.45 -7.66
C ARG A 76 3.54 11.23 -7.21
N LEU A 77 4.02 10.50 -6.21
CA LEU A 77 3.25 9.41 -5.60
C LEU A 77 2.10 9.97 -4.78
N ASP A 78 2.31 11.07 -4.06
CA ASP A 78 1.22 11.75 -3.32
C ASP A 78 0.11 12.24 -4.25
N ASP A 79 0.48 12.80 -5.41
CA ASP A 79 -0.49 13.23 -6.43
C ASP A 79 -1.26 12.03 -7.03
N LEU A 80 -0.57 10.90 -7.25
CA LEU A 80 -1.17 9.68 -7.80
C LEU A 80 -2.17 9.05 -6.83
N GLU A 81 -1.84 9.03 -5.55
CA GLU A 81 -2.66 8.44 -4.47
C GLU A 81 -3.65 9.47 -3.88
N GLU A 82 -3.87 10.61 -4.56
CA GLU A 82 -4.78 11.69 -4.14
C GLU A 82 -4.65 12.05 -2.65
N LEU A 83 -3.44 12.38 -2.22
CA LEU A 83 -3.11 12.63 -0.81
C LEU A 83 -4.04 13.69 -0.19
N GLY A 84 -4.66 13.33 0.93
CA GLY A 84 -5.63 14.17 1.66
C GLY A 84 -7.09 13.93 1.25
N THR A 85 -7.32 13.19 0.17
CA THR A 85 -8.67 12.80 -0.28
C THR A 85 -8.89 11.30 -0.10
N GLU A 86 -8.12 10.45 -0.79
CA GLU A 86 -8.27 9.00 -0.69
C GLU A 86 -7.29 8.38 0.31
N TYR A 87 -6.04 8.87 0.29
CA TYR A 87 -4.99 8.37 1.17
C TYR A 87 -4.37 9.48 2.01
N ARG A 88 -3.88 9.10 3.19
CA ARG A 88 -2.85 9.84 3.92
C ARG A 88 -1.56 9.05 3.86
N ARG A 89 -0.42 9.72 4.03
CA ARG A 89 0.86 9.05 4.15
C ARG A 89 1.30 9.03 5.61
N ASP A 90 1.75 7.88 6.07
CA ASP A 90 2.25 7.71 7.44
C ASP A 90 3.54 6.88 7.47
N MET A 91 4.33 7.02 8.53
CA MET A 91 5.56 6.25 8.72
C MET A 91 5.24 4.95 9.45
N VAL A 92 5.72 3.82 8.92
CA VAL A 92 5.51 2.51 9.54
C VAL A 92 6.82 1.77 9.76
N ASP A 93 6.88 1.03 10.87
CA ASP A 93 7.93 0.04 11.11
C ASP A 93 7.59 -1.27 10.39
N LEU A 94 8.57 -1.83 9.69
CA LEU A 94 8.49 -3.12 9.02
C LEU A 94 9.12 -4.22 9.88
N SER A 95 8.77 -5.48 9.58
CA SER A 95 9.19 -6.64 10.38
C SER A 95 10.71 -6.87 10.41
N ASP A 96 11.45 -6.28 9.49
CA ASP A 96 12.92 -6.31 9.43
C ASP A 96 13.58 -5.14 10.20
N GLY A 97 12.79 -4.28 10.85
CA GLY A 97 13.24 -3.08 11.55
C GLY A 97 13.40 -1.85 10.64
N THR A 98 13.09 -1.96 9.34
CA THR A 98 13.12 -0.83 8.41
C THR A 98 11.93 0.09 8.66
N GLN A 99 12.17 1.41 8.61
CA GLN A 99 11.11 2.42 8.53
C GLN A 99 10.87 2.85 7.10
N ALA A 100 9.59 2.94 6.71
CA ALA A 100 9.18 3.36 5.38
C ALA A 100 7.83 4.08 5.41
N TRP A 101 7.61 4.95 4.42
CA TRP A 101 6.31 5.57 4.20
C TRP A 101 5.31 4.56 3.64
N ILE A 102 4.10 4.57 4.18
CA ILE A 102 2.94 3.81 3.69
C ILE A 102 1.80 4.78 3.39
N TYR A 103 0.99 4.48 2.38
CA TYR A 103 -0.27 5.18 2.11
C TYR A 103 -1.41 4.46 2.84
N LEU A 104 -2.20 5.16 3.64
CA LEU A 104 -3.33 4.60 4.39
C LEU A 104 -4.61 5.26 3.92
N TRP A 105 -5.64 4.46 3.70
CA TRP A 105 -6.95 4.92 3.24
C TRP A 105 -7.60 5.82 4.30
N ILE A 106 -8.14 6.94 3.84
CA ILE A 106 -8.94 7.90 4.64
C ILE A 106 -10.27 8.24 3.97
N GLY A 107 -10.52 7.67 2.79
CA GLY A 107 -11.77 7.84 2.07
C GLY A 107 -12.96 7.14 2.74
N PRO A 108 -14.17 7.32 2.18
CA PRO A 108 -15.40 6.73 2.71
C PRO A 108 -15.40 5.20 2.69
N ASP A 109 -15.89 4.55 3.74
CA ASP A 109 -15.99 3.09 3.81
C ASP A 109 -17.03 2.50 2.84
N GLU A 110 -17.99 3.30 2.39
CA GLU A 110 -19.10 2.89 1.52
C GLU A 110 -18.62 2.48 0.11
N VAL A 111 -17.47 2.99 -0.33
CA VAL A 111 -16.88 2.65 -1.63
C VAL A 111 -16.03 1.38 -1.56
N LEU A 112 -15.75 0.89 -0.35
CA LEU A 112 -14.90 -0.28 -0.14
C LEU A 112 -15.70 -1.60 -0.21
N ARG A 113 -15.00 -2.67 -0.56
CA ARG A 113 -15.52 -4.04 -0.62
C ARG A 113 -14.59 -4.96 0.14
N ASP A 114 -15.17 -5.81 0.99
CA ASP A 114 -14.42 -6.70 1.89
C ASP A 114 -13.84 -7.94 1.21
N VAL A 115 -14.54 -8.46 0.19
CA VAL A 115 -14.17 -9.71 -0.47
C VAL A 115 -13.99 -9.45 -1.96
N ARG A 116 -12.76 -9.65 -2.42
CA ARG A 116 -12.34 -9.45 -3.80
C ARG A 116 -11.24 -10.46 -4.15
N PRO A 117 -11.20 -10.98 -5.39
CA PRO A 117 -10.17 -11.94 -5.79
C PRO A 117 -8.74 -11.38 -5.72
N GLU A 118 -8.58 -10.05 -5.78
CA GLU A 118 -7.30 -9.36 -5.66
C GLU A 118 -6.77 -9.31 -4.21
N ILE A 119 -7.61 -9.58 -3.20
CA ILE A 119 -7.19 -9.59 -1.80
C ILE A 119 -7.17 -11.02 -1.28
N ARG A 120 -5.96 -11.49 -0.96
CA ARG A 120 -5.76 -12.75 -0.25
C ARG A 120 -5.44 -12.48 1.21
N TYR A 121 -6.17 -13.13 2.11
CA TYR A 121 -5.83 -13.17 3.52
C TYR A 121 -5.18 -14.52 3.88
N ASP A 122 -3.93 -14.47 4.30
CA ASP A 122 -3.22 -15.63 4.86
C ASP A 122 -3.61 -15.80 6.33
N ASN A 123 -4.40 -16.84 6.62
CA ASN A 123 -4.87 -17.13 7.98
C ASN A 123 -3.75 -17.59 8.92
N GLU A 124 -2.72 -18.27 8.41
CA GLU A 124 -1.61 -18.78 9.22
C GLU A 124 -0.76 -17.62 9.73
N HIS A 125 -0.48 -16.66 8.86
CA HIS A 125 0.37 -15.51 9.15
C HIS A 125 -0.41 -14.23 9.49
N LYS A 126 -1.75 -14.28 9.50
CA LYS A 126 -2.66 -13.14 9.68
C LYS A 126 -2.30 -11.94 8.78
N THR A 127 -1.99 -12.22 7.52
CA THR A 127 -1.40 -11.23 6.61
C THR A 127 -2.29 -11.01 5.39
N TYR A 128 -2.59 -9.74 5.10
CA TYR A 128 -3.24 -9.32 3.86
C TYR A 128 -2.21 -9.15 2.75
N ILE A 129 -2.56 -9.65 1.57
CA ILE A 129 -1.73 -9.65 0.37
C ILE A 129 -2.57 -9.20 -0.81
N TRP A 130 -2.11 -8.16 -1.49
CA TRP A 130 -2.63 -7.79 -2.81
C TRP A 130 -2.00 -8.67 -3.89
N CYS A 131 -2.84 -9.34 -4.68
CA CYS A 131 -2.52 -10.29 -5.74
C CYS A 131 -2.68 -9.68 -7.14
#